data_AF-A0A494Y3X2-F1
#
_entry.id   AF-A0A494Y3X2-F1
#
_cell.length_a   1.000
_cell.length_b   1.000
_cell.length_c   1.000
_cell.angle_alpha   90.00
_cell.angle_beta   90.00
_cell.angle_gamma   90.00
#
_symmetry.space_group_name_H-M   'P 1'
#
loop_
_entity.id
_entity.type
_entity.pdbx_description
1 polymer ?
#
loop_
_entity_poly.entity_id
_entity_poly.type
_entity_poly.pdbx_seq_one_letter_code
_entity_poly.pdbx_strand_id
1 'polypeptide(L)' 'MKKYVSPNKLQFVGKAWEIRYALRQERKQHGGLTLVSDLIADDSTKRQGPGKA' A
#
# COMPACT_ATOMS: atom_id res chain seq x y z
N MET A 1 11.56 -5.71 -2.38
CA MET A 1 10.17 -6.15 -2.07
C MET A 1 9.20 -5.82 -3.22
N LYS A 2 8.32 -6.76 -3.62
CA LYS A 2 7.20 -6.52 -4.55
C LYS A 2 5.90 -6.28 -3.79
N LYS A 3 5.12 -5.27 -4.18
CA LYS A 3 3.77 -4.96 -3.66
C LYS A 3 2.76 -5.32 -4.76
N TYR A 4 1.82 -6.19 -4.46
CA TYR A 4 0.68 -6.51 -5.33
C TYR A 4 -0.58 -5.98 -4.68
N VAL A 5 -1.34 -5.21 -5.45
CA VAL A 5 -2.62 -4.66 -5.01
C VAL A 5 -3.70 -5.18 -5.95
N SER A 6 -4.77 -5.67 -5.33
CA SER A 6 -6.00 -6.09 -5.97
C SER A 6 -7.16 -5.50 -5.16
N PRO A 7 -8.37 -5.40 -5.73
CA PRO A 7 -9.46 -4.62 -5.12
C PRO A 7 -9.77 -4.94 -3.66
N ASN A 8 -9.55 -6.18 -3.22
CA ASN A 8 -9.81 -6.61 -1.84
C ASN A 8 -8.57 -7.18 -1.14
N LYS A 9 -7.38 -7.06 -1.74
CA LYS A 9 -6.18 -7.70 -1.20
C LYS A 9 -4.91 -6.94 -1.53
N LEU A 10 -4.12 -6.72 -0.48
CA LEU A 10 -2.76 -6.19 -0.51
C LEU A 10 -1.79 -7.32 -0.16
N GLN A 11 -0.77 -7.54 -0.99
CA GLN A 11 0.23 -8.58 -0.77
C GLN A 11 1.64 -8.03 -0.95
N PHE A 12 2.48 -8.26 0.07
CA PHE A 12 3.90 -7.94 0.04
C PHE A 12 4.72 -9.23 -0.12
N VAL A 13 5.60 -9.27 -1.13
CA VAL A 13 6.47 -10.41 -1.41
C VAL A 13 7.93 -9.96 -1.34
N GLY A 14 8.68 -10.53 -0.40
CA GLY A 14 10.08 -10.16 -0.15
C GLY A 14 10.61 -10.80 1.13
N LYS A 15 11.80 -10.36 1.57
CA LYS A 15 12.38 -10.80 2.84
C LYS A 15 11.51 -10.31 3.99
N ALA A 16 11.41 -11.10 5.06
CA ALA A 16 10.55 -10.79 6.21
C ALA A 16 10.84 -9.41 6.83
N TRP A 17 12.12 -8.99 6.85
CA TRP A 17 12.48 -7.68 7.38
C TRP A 17 12.02 -6.52 6.48
N GLU A 18 12.03 -6.69 5.16
CA GLU A 18 11.56 -5.67 4.20
C GLU A 18 10.06 -5.44 4.37
N ILE A 19 9.28 -6.52 4.53
CA ILE A 19 7.84 -6.46 4.73
C ILE A 19 7.51 -5.73 6.03
N ARG A 20 8.19 -6.08 7.13
CA ARG A 20 8.02 -5.38 8.42
C ARG A 20 8.40 -3.91 8.33
N TYR A 21 9.47 -3.59 7.61
CA TYR A 21 9.89 -2.20 7.41
C TYR A 21 8.84 -1.41 6.62
N ALA A 22 8.34 -1.96 5.52
CA ALA A 22 7.30 -1.33 4.70
C ALA A 22 6.02 -1.07 5.51
N LEU A 23 5.54 -2.05 6.27
CA LEU A 23 4.36 -1.88 7.12
C LEU A 23 4.53 -0.78 8.20
N ARG A 24 5.74 -0.65 8.76
CA ARG A 24 6.05 0.44 9.70
C ARG A 24 6.04 1.81 9.02
N GLN A 25 6.54 1.89 7.80
CA GLN A 25 6.53 3.14 7.02
C GLN A 25 5.09 3.55 6.66
N GLU A 26 4.27 2.61 6.18
CA GLU A 26 2.85 2.85 5.87
C GLU A 26 2.12 3.37 7.14
N ARG A 27 2.30 2.71 8.28
CA ARG A 27 1.73 3.16 9.58
C ARG A 27 2.27 4.51 10.05
N LYS A 28 3.51 4.87 9.72
CA LYS A 28 4.08 6.19 10.04
C LYS A 28 3.49 7.29 9.15
N GLN A 29 3.26 6.99 7.87
CA GLN A 29 2.73 7.95 6.89
C GLN A 29 1.23 8.19 7.07
N HIS A 30 0.47 7.14 7.36
CA HIS A 30 -0.99 7.20 7.46
C HIS A 30 -1.51 7.21 8.92
N GLY A 31 -0.62 7.15 9.91
CA GLY A 31 -0.97 7.17 11.34
C GLY A 31 -1.38 5.80 11.92
N GLY A 32 -1.73 5.77 13.20
CA GLY A 32 -2.02 4.51 13.93
C GLY A 32 -3.27 3.74 13.49
N LEU A 33 -4.12 4.34 12.66
CA LEU A 33 -5.42 3.79 12.23
C LEU A 33 -5.46 3.38 10.75
N THR A 34 -4.32 3.19 10.09
CA THR A 34 -4.29 2.81 8.67
C THR A 34 -5.00 1.48 8.44
N LEU A 35 -6.15 1.53 7.77
CA LEU A 35 -6.86 0.32 7.38
C LEU A 35 -6.25 -0.25 6.10
N VAL A 36 -6.34 -1.57 5.94
CA VAL A 36 -5.89 -2.24 4.72
C VAL A 36 -6.67 -1.71 3.49
N SER A 37 -7.94 -1.32 3.68
CA SER A 37 -8.75 -0.66 2.66
C SER A 37 -8.14 0.64 2.15
N ASP A 38 -7.58 1.46 3.05
CA ASP A 38 -7.00 2.75 2.70
C ASP A 38 -5.74 2.57 1.85
N LEU A 39 -4.96 1.53 2.18
CA LEU A 39 -3.75 1.15 1.44
C LEU A 39 -4.05 0.57 0.05
N ILE A 40 -5.20 -0.10 -0.10
CA ILE A 40 -5.66 -0.62 -1.39
C ILE A 40 -6.19 0.54 -2.25
N ALA A 41 -6.95 1.46 -1.66
CA ALA A 41 -7.49 2.63 -2.34
C ALA A 41 -6.38 3.59 -2.81
N ASP A 42 -5.35 3.84 -1.99
CA ASP A 42 -4.25 4.74 -2.35
C ASP A 42 -3.43 4.23 -3.55
N ASP A 43 -3.24 2.91 -3.70
CA ASP A 43 -2.55 2.35 -4.88
C ASP A 43 -3.42 2.40 -6.14
N SER A 44 -4.74 2.27 -6.00
CA SER A 44 -5.67 2.42 -7.12
C SER A 44 -5.68 3.86 -7.65
N THR A 45 -5.57 4.84 -6.75
CA THR A 45 -5.42 6.27 -7.08
C THR A 45 -4.04 6.57 -7.65
N LYS A 46 -2.94 6.01 -7.12
CA LYS A 46 -1.59 6.24 -7.67
C LYS A 46 -1.39 5.66 -9.08
N ARG A 47 -2.15 4.62 -9.47
CA ARG A 47 -2.15 4.09 -10.85
C ARG A 47 -3.06 4.87 -11.79
N GLN A 48 -4.01 5.63 -11.26
CA GLN A 48 -4.68 6.70 -11.98
C GLN A 48 -3.83 7.97 -11.83
N GLY A 49 -2.73 8.05 -12.56
CA GLY A 49 -2.20 9.36 -12.91
C GLY A 49 -3.35 10.21 -13.47
N PRO A 50 -3.39 11.53 -13.24
CA PRO A 50 -4.51 12.36 -13.67
C PRO A 50 -4.71 12.13 -15.17
N GLY A 51 -5.78 11.44 -15.52
CA GLY A 51 -6.33 11.47 -16.86
C GLY A 51 -6.72 12.92 -17.10
N LYS A 52 -5.80 13.69 -17.68
CA LYS A 52 -6.11 15.00 -18.25
C LYS A 52 -7.28 14.79 -19.21
N ALA A 53 -8.45 15.26 -18.79
CA ALA A 53 -9.48 15.75 -19.71
C ALA A 53 -9.06 17.12 -20.24
#